data_AF-A0A087VZY3-F1
#
_entry.id   AF-A0A087VZY3-F1
#
_cell.length_a   1.000
_cell.length_b   1.000
_cell.length_c   1.000
_cell.angle_alpha   90.00
_cell.angle_beta   90.00
_cell.angle_gamma   90.00
#
_symmetry.space_group_name_H-M   'P 1'
#
loop_
_entity.id
_entity.type
_entity.pdbx_description
1 polymer ?
#
loop_
_entity_poly.entity_id
_entity_poly.type
_entity_poly.pdbx_seq_one_letter_code
_entity_poly.pdbx_strand_id
1 'polypeptide(L)'
;MSKERRVAHLFREMLRASNNFTDYNFRIYFARRVKEEFRKHGNIKSPEEQDKFIAEAEKTLGILQRQSALSQFYQGPKLPIE
;
A
#
# COMPACT_ATOMS: atom_id res chain seq x y z
N MET A 1 3.39 -20.43 3.81
CA MET A 1 4.04 -19.61 2.76
C MET A 1 5.38 -19.12 3.30
N SER A 2 6.45 -19.05 2.49
CA SER A 2 7.71 -18.38 2.90
C SER A 2 7.44 -16.89 3.23
N LYS A 3 8.14 -16.32 4.22
CA LYS A 3 8.02 -14.91 4.62
C LYS A 3 8.25 -13.97 3.43
N GLU A 4 9.22 -14.27 2.58
CA GLU A 4 9.51 -13.50 1.36
C GLU A 4 8.32 -13.47 0.40
N ARG A 5 7.65 -14.62 0.21
CA ARG A 5 6.44 -14.70 -0.63
C ARG A 5 5.28 -13.92 -0.02
N ARG A 6 5.16 -13.90 1.32
CA ARG A 6 4.15 -13.10 2.03
C ARG A 6 4.39 -11.61 1.83
N VAL A 7 5.64 -11.14 2.00
CA VAL A 7 6.03 -9.74 1.76
C VAL A 7 5.77 -9.34 0.30
N ALA A 8 6.15 -10.17 -0.67
CA ALA A 8 5.88 -9.90 -2.09
C ALA A 8 4.38 -9.90 -2.44
N HIS A 9 3.57 -10.70 -1.74
CA HIS A 9 2.12 -10.66 -1.87
C HIS A 9 1.54 -9.37 -1.28
N LEU A 10 1.93 -9.01 -0.06
CA LEU A 10 1.50 -7.75 0.59
C LEU A 10 1.85 -6.53 -0.23
N PHE A 11 3.06 -6.48 -0.80
CA PHE A 11 3.48 -5.39 -1.67
C PHE A 11 2.54 -5.21 -2.86
N ARG A 12 2.20 -6.31 -3.54
CA ARG A 12 1.29 -6.28 -4.71
C ARG A 12 -0.12 -5.86 -4.31
N GLU A 13 -0.63 -6.37 -3.20
CA GLU A 13 -1.97 -6.03 -2.71
C GLU A 13 -2.05 -4.55 -2.28
N MET A 14 -1.04 -4.03 -1.61
CA MET A 14 -0.99 -2.62 -1.22
C MET A 14 -0.89 -1.70 -2.45
N LEU A 15 -0.08 -2.07 -3.46
CA LEU A 15 -0.03 -1.30 -4.72
C LEU A 15 -1.37 -1.33 -5.46
N ARG A 16 -2.07 -2.47 -5.48
CA ARG A 16 -3.42 -2.57 -6.06
C ARG A 16 -4.41 -1.67 -5.32
N ALA A 17 -4.43 -1.72 -3.99
CA ALA A 17 -5.29 -0.87 -3.18
C ALA A 17 -5.00 0.62 -3.41
N SER A 18 -3.72 1.02 -3.48
CA SER A 18 -3.31 2.39 -3.80
C SER A 18 -3.75 2.84 -5.20
N ASN A 19 -3.75 1.94 -6.18
CA ASN A 19 -4.18 2.27 -7.54
C ASN A 19 -5.70 2.39 -7.69
N ASN A 20 -6.48 1.86 -6.75
CA ASN A 20 -7.94 1.91 -6.77
C ASN A 20 -8.52 3.25 -6.29
N PHE A 21 -7.67 4.18 -5.80
CA PHE A 21 -8.10 5.53 -5.48
C PHE A 21 -8.44 6.30 -6.76
N THR A 22 -9.57 7.00 -6.72
CA THR A 22 -10.08 7.79 -7.85
C THR A 22 -9.29 9.09 -7.99
N ASP A 23 -9.04 9.77 -6.88
CA ASP A 23 -8.19 10.96 -6.82
C ASP A 23 -6.74 10.65 -7.23
N TYR A 24 -6.22 11.44 -8.19
CA TYR A 24 -4.86 11.31 -8.69
C TYR A 24 -3.80 11.47 -7.62
N ASN A 25 -3.92 12.48 -6.76
CA ASN A 25 -2.92 12.78 -5.73
C ASN A 25 -2.82 11.63 -4.74
N PHE A 26 -3.96 11.08 -4.31
CA PHE A 26 -3.96 9.92 -3.41
C PHE A 26 -3.37 8.69 -4.07
N ARG A 27 -3.76 8.39 -5.31
CA ARG A 27 -3.21 7.26 -6.07
C ARG A 27 -1.68 7.34 -6.16
N ILE A 28 -1.15 8.48 -6.59
CA ILE A 28 0.30 8.68 -6.75
C ILE A 28 1.01 8.67 -5.39
N TYR A 29 0.47 9.37 -4.38
CA TYR A 29 1.05 9.44 -3.05
C TYR A 29 1.16 8.06 -2.41
N PHE A 30 0.06 7.31 -2.35
CA PHE A 30 0.05 6.00 -1.70
C PHE A 30 0.89 4.98 -2.48
N ALA A 31 0.87 5.00 -3.82
CA ALA A 31 1.74 4.13 -4.61
C ALA A 31 3.23 4.42 -4.35
N ARG A 32 3.63 5.69 -4.27
CA ARG A 32 5.01 6.09 -3.93
C ARG A 32 5.36 5.66 -2.51
N ARG A 33 4.50 5.95 -1.53
CA ARG A 33 4.69 5.63 -0.11
C ARG A 33 4.90 4.14 0.12
N VAL A 34 4.08 3.29 -0.52
CA VAL A 34 4.23 1.83 -0.47
C VAL A 34 5.59 1.40 -1.03
N LYS A 35 6.01 1.91 -2.19
CA LYS A 35 7.33 1.59 -2.76
C LYS A 35 8.48 1.99 -1.84
N GLU A 36 8.42 3.19 -1.27
CA GLU A 36 9.45 3.69 -0.35
C GLU A 36 9.56 2.82 0.90
N GLU A 37 8.43 2.47 1.53
CA GLU A 37 8.44 1.68 2.76
C GLU A 37 8.97 0.27 2.54
N PHE A 38 8.58 -0.41 1.45
CA PHE A 38 9.11 -1.73 1.13
C PHE A 38 10.60 -1.68 0.73
N ARG A 39 11.04 -0.58 0.10
CA ARG A 39 12.48 -0.39 -0.21
C ARG A 39 13.31 -0.19 1.05
N LYS A 40 12.82 0.57 2.04
CA LYS A 40 13.50 0.77 3.33
C LYS A 40 13.63 -0.55 4.10
N HIS A 41 12.59 -1.38 4.08
CA HIS A 41 12.55 -2.63 4.84
C HIS A 41 13.12 -3.85 4.09
N GLY A 42 13.53 -3.69 2.82
CA GLY A 42 14.04 -4.78 1.98
C GLY A 42 15.36 -5.40 2.44
N ASN A 43 16.14 -4.70 3.28
CA ASN A 43 17.44 -5.15 3.80
C ASN A 43 17.39 -5.58 5.27
N ILE A 44 16.20 -5.64 5.89
CA ILE A 44 16.07 -6.03 7.30
C ILE A 44 16.40 -7.51 7.45
N LYS A 45 17.42 -7.80 8.26
CA LYS A 45 17.88 -9.16 8.55
C LYS A 45 17.31 -9.73 9.86
N SER A 46 16.81 -8.87 10.75
CA SER A 46 16.23 -9.29 12.02
C SER A 46 14.85 -9.93 11.78
N PRO A 47 14.63 -11.20 12.17
CA PRO A 47 13.34 -11.87 11.99
C PRO A 47 12.20 -11.16 12.74
N GLU A 48 12.48 -10.60 13.92
CA GLU A 48 11.48 -9.89 14.73
C GLU A 48 11.03 -8.58 14.08
N GLU A 49 11.96 -7.83 13.48
CA GLU A 49 11.64 -6.60 12.76
C GLU A 49 10.85 -6.89 11.49
N GLN A 50 11.16 -8.00 10.79
CA GLN A 50 10.35 -8.45 9.65
C GLN A 50 8.92 -8.78 10.07
N ASP A 51 8.73 -9.46 11.19
CA ASP A 51 7.39 -9.83 11.67
C ASP A 51 6.58 -8.59 12.10
N LYS A 52 7.23 -7.63 12.76
CA LYS A 52 6.61 -6.33 13.07
C LYS A 52 6.20 -5.57 11.80
N PHE A 53 7.08 -5.50 10.82
CA PHE A 53 6.80 -4.86 9.53
C PHE A 53 5.63 -5.52 8.80
N ILE A 54 5.59 -6.86 8.76
CA ILE A 54 4.49 -7.61 8.14
C ILE A 54 3.16 -7.29 8.82
N ALA A 55 3.12 -7.30 10.16
CA ALA A 55 1.90 -6.97 10.92
C ALA A 55 1.42 -5.54 10.66
N GLU A 56 2.34 -4.56 10.59
CA GLU A 56 2.00 -3.17 10.28
C GLU A 56 1.53 -3.00 8.83
N ALA A 57 2.18 -3.68 7.88
CA ALA A 57 1.80 -3.67 6.47
C ALA A 57 0.40 -4.26 6.26
N GLU A 58 0.06 -5.34 6.97
CA GLU A 58 -1.29 -5.94 6.94
C GLU A 58 -2.36 -4.99 7.47
N LYS A 59 -2.09 -4.32 8.59
CA LYS A 59 -2.99 -3.28 9.12
C LYS A 59 -3.18 -2.15 8.11
N THR A 60 -2.09 -1.70 7.50
CA THR A 60 -2.10 -0.60 6.51
C THR A 60 -2.84 -0.99 5.23
N LEU A 61 -2.68 -2.22 4.76
CA LEU A 61 -3.42 -2.76 3.63
C LEU A 61 -4.94 -2.68 3.87
N GLY A 62 -5.40 -3.10 5.05
CA GLY A 62 -6.81 -3.00 5.40
C GLY A 62 -7.33 -1.56 5.38
N ILE A 63 -6.52 -0.59 5.81
CA ILE A 63 -6.87 0.84 5.73
C ILE A 63 -6.96 1.27 4.27
N LEU A 64 -5.95 0.97 3.44
CA LEU A 64 -5.93 1.34 2.02
C LEU A 64 -7.13 0.76 1.25
N GLN A 65 -7.51 -0.49 1.53
CA GLN A 65 -8.68 -1.11 0.91
C GLN A 65 -9.97 -0.38 1.26
N ARG A 66 -10.18 -0.04 2.54
CA ARG A 66 -11.38 0.73 2.96
C ARG A 66 -11.39 2.13 2.37
N GLN A 67 -10.25 2.82 2.39
CA GLN A 67 -10.14 4.19 1.90
C GLN A 67 -10.27 4.29 0.38
N SER A 68 -9.70 3.34 -0.37
CA SER A 68 -9.90 3.27 -1.82
C SER A 68 -11.35 2.94 -2.19
N ALA A 69 -12.01 2.04 -1.46
CA ALA A 69 -13.44 1.79 -1.64
C ALA A 69 -14.28 3.04 -1.35
N LEU A 70 -14.02 3.75 -0.25
CA LEU A 70 -14.69 5.03 0.07
C LEU A 70 -14.46 6.09 -1.03
N SER A 71 -13.25 6.19 -1.55
CA SER A 71 -12.90 7.09 -2.67
C SER A 71 -13.76 6.85 -3.90
N GLN A 72 -14.23 5.62 -4.12
CA GLN A 72 -15.11 5.27 -5.25
C GLN A 72 -16.55 5.73 -5.05
N PHE A 73 -17.02 5.85 -3.80
CA PHE A 73 -18.37 6.38 -3.51
C PHE A 73 -18.42 7.92 -3.58
N TYR A 74 -17.33 8.58 -3.20
CA TYR A 74 -17.23 10.05 -3.15
C TYR A 74 -16.31 10.60 -4.23
N GLN A 75 -16.56 10.24 -5.49
CA GLN A 75 -15.77 10.72 -6.62
C GLN A 75 -16.06 12.20 -6.90
N GLY A 76 -15.02 13.03 -6.81
CA GLY A 76 -15.05 14.40 -7.28
C GLY A 76 -14.77 14.52 -8.79
N PRO A 77 -14.87 15.74 -9.35
CA PRO A 77 -14.42 16.00 -10.72
C PRO A 77 -12.91 15.75 -10.84
N LYS A 78 -12.48 15.26 -12.01
CA LYS A 78 -11.06 15.05 -12.30
C LYS A 78 -10.29 16.37 -12.25
N LEU A 79 -9.05 16.29 -11.80
CA LEU A 79 -8.16 17.45 -11.80
C LEU A 79 -7.72 17.78 -13.24
N PRO A 80 -7.42 19.06 -13.57
CA PRO A 80 -6.93 19.45 -14.89
C PRO A 80 -5.59 18.80 -15.31
N ILE A 81 -4.86 18.24 -14.36
CA ILE A 81 -3.52 17.64 -14.54
C ILE A 81 -3.56 16.12 -14.78
N GLU A 82 -4.76 15.52 -14.77
CA GLU A 82 -4.97 14.08 -14.96
C GLU A 82 -4.89 13.61 -16.41
#